data_AF-A0AAU9WAH9-F1
#
_entry.id   AF-A0AAU9WAH9-F1
#
_cell.length_a   1.000
_cell.length_b   1.000
_cell.length_c   1.000
_cell.angle_alpha   90.00
_cell.angle_beta   90.00
_cell.angle_gamma   90.00
#
_symmetry.space_group_name_H-M   'P 1'
#
loop_
_entity.id
_entity.type
_entity.pdbx_description
1 polymer ?
#
loop_
_entity_poly.entity_id
_entity_poly.type
_entity_poly.pdbx_seq_one_letter_code
_entity_poly.pdbx_strand_id
1 'polypeptide(L)'
;MFTRAELEKHISDSGKKHRHGEHHSLPTGLQKAKQFLADEYLHEIQTHSDQRYFYFCAKCFHTLQNWHKSRLEGIRSQPVMDVVVSNPANNAEHVKKTGVTCLLTEARKGESDQKRKLEQLLHSLEQHSSTLGITQVVDPSSIDTSPVVDTRFGQCPVGSFGLYQLSFTESNFTFTPDNLTVKEMELLKSLTVGVIEANKMEEKTREQASCEEWMRERKLRFTASNFGKISRRQRNHTKFVEDLLAQKTFSSAAVEHGKKYEPVALKEYEKHMRKMGKPVKVLKSGLFVSPKVPILGCSPDAKIIDLSCKDRFGLGEVKCPSSKFHVTPLEACDDPGFFMENKNGKPSLKRSHVYYDQVQGLMGLSGVPWCDFIVYTSKGLSVERIKFDQDHWNNL
;
A
#
# COMPACT_ATOMS: atom_id res chain seq x y z
N MET A 1 28.75 15.92 16.28
CA MET A 1 28.54 16.89 17.38
C MET A 1 29.31 18.15 17.06
N PHE A 2 28.81 19.32 17.44
CA PHE A 2 29.59 20.57 17.39
C PHE A 2 30.32 20.72 18.73
N THR A 3 31.61 21.04 18.68
CA THR A 3 32.35 21.47 19.87
C THR A 3 31.90 22.87 20.27
N ARG A 4 32.04 23.19 21.56
CA ARG A 4 31.73 24.54 22.07
C ARG A 4 32.50 25.64 21.31
N ALA A 5 33.76 25.39 20.99
CA ALA A 5 34.60 26.32 20.24
C ALA A 5 34.09 26.57 18.81
N GLU A 6 33.59 25.52 18.11
CA GLU A 6 33.01 25.67 16.77
C GLU A 6 31.70 26.48 16.80
N LEU A 7 30.89 26.30 17.84
CA LEU A 7 29.65 27.06 17.99
C LEU A 7 29.92 28.53 18.36
N GLU A 8 30.85 28.79 19.26
CA GLU A 8 31.27 30.15 19.62
C GLU A 8 31.87 30.90 18.42
N LYS A 9 32.66 30.22 17.58
CA LYS A 9 33.16 30.76 16.32
C LYS A 9 32.03 31.09 15.34
N HIS A 10 31.07 30.18 15.16
CA HIS A 10 29.91 30.43 14.29
C HIS A 10 29.03 31.60 14.78
N ILE A 11 28.87 31.74 16.09
CA ILE A 11 28.14 32.88 16.70
C ILE A 11 28.91 34.18 16.45
N SER A 12 30.23 34.17 16.60
CA SER A 12 31.10 35.31 16.29
C SER A 12 31.02 35.74 14.82
N ASP A 13 31.04 34.76 13.91
CA ASP A 13 30.94 34.97 12.46
C ASP A 13 29.55 35.45 12.01
N SER A 14 28.50 35.16 12.79
CA SER A 14 27.10 35.54 12.46
C SER A 14 26.75 37.01 12.70
N GLY A 15 27.67 37.81 13.27
CA GLY A 15 27.55 39.27 13.38
C GLY A 15 26.46 39.81 14.33
N LYS A 16 25.75 38.97 15.09
CA LYS A 16 24.68 39.43 15.99
C LYS A 16 25.21 39.82 17.38
N LYS A 17 25.26 41.12 17.67
CA LYS A 17 25.58 41.63 19.00
C LYS A 17 24.45 41.33 20.00
N HIS A 18 24.85 40.84 21.17
CA HIS A 18 24.02 40.57 22.34
C HIS A 18 23.26 41.82 22.80
N ARG A 19 21.92 41.76 22.75
CA ARG A 19 21.04 42.51 23.66
C ARG A 19 20.02 41.54 24.22
N HIS A 20 20.06 41.40 25.54
CA HIS A 20 19.07 40.81 26.44
C HIS A 20 17.99 39.87 25.86
N GLY A 21 18.03 38.60 26.27
CA GLY A 21 16.83 37.77 26.40
C GLY A 21 16.61 36.69 25.34
N GLU A 22 16.96 35.46 25.71
CA GLU A 22 16.24 34.20 25.44
C GLU A 22 16.26 33.45 24.11
N HIS A 23 16.79 33.94 22.97
CA HIS A 23 16.89 33.05 21.79
C HIS A 23 18.23 33.10 21.06
N HIS A 24 19.03 32.04 21.22
CA HIS A 24 20.17 31.75 20.36
C HIS A 24 19.68 31.45 18.94
N SER A 25 20.21 32.14 17.92
CA SER A 25 20.05 31.70 16.54
C SER A 25 20.88 30.43 16.34
N LEU A 26 20.21 29.28 16.35
CA LEU A 26 20.81 28.00 16.01
C LEU A 26 21.37 28.07 14.58
N PRO A 27 22.54 27.47 14.30
CA PRO A 27 23.00 27.25 12.94
C PRO A 27 21.88 26.62 12.10
N THR A 28 21.70 27.03 10.85
CA THR A 28 20.57 26.59 10.02
C THR A 28 20.50 25.05 9.87
N GLY A 29 21.66 24.37 9.93
CA GLY A 29 21.73 22.91 9.98
C GLY A 29 21.18 22.29 11.28
N LEU A 30 21.30 23.00 12.41
CA LEU A 30 20.77 22.61 13.72
C LEU A 30 19.25 22.82 13.82
N GLN A 31 18.72 23.85 13.16
CA GLN A 31 17.27 24.02 13.00
C GLN A 31 16.66 22.86 12.19
N LYS A 32 17.31 22.49 11.07
CA LYS A 32 16.91 21.32 10.29
C LYS A 32 17.03 20.02 11.06
N ALA A 33 18.08 19.84 11.88
CA ALA A 33 18.23 18.67 12.73
C ALA A 33 17.13 18.61 13.81
N LYS A 34 16.79 19.73 14.46
CA LYS A 34 15.67 19.79 15.41
C LYS A 34 14.33 19.48 14.74
N GLN A 35 14.12 19.97 13.52
CA GLN A 35 12.89 19.73 12.75
C GLN A 35 12.82 18.31 12.19
N PHE A 36 13.98 17.70 11.88
CA PHE A 36 14.10 16.30 11.46
C PHE A 36 13.97 15.33 12.63
N LEU A 37 14.45 15.70 13.81
CA LEU A 37 14.36 14.92 15.06
C LEU A 37 13.04 15.12 15.80
N ALA A 38 12.26 16.16 15.45
CA ALA A 38 10.86 16.30 15.86
C ALA A 38 10.00 15.32 15.05
N ASP A 39 10.26 14.04 15.26
CA ASP A 39 9.47 12.91 14.79
C ASP A 39 8.35 12.62 15.82
N GLU A 40 7.32 11.87 15.45
CA GLU A 40 6.14 11.52 16.25
C GLU A 40 6.47 10.82 17.59
N TYR A 41 7.75 10.45 17.80
CA TYR A 41 8.26 9.64 18.91
C TYR A 41 9.16 10.40 19.91
N LEU A 42 9.61 11.61 19.59
CA LEU A 42 10.54 12.38 20.42
C LEU A 42 9.90 13.67 20.90
N HIS A 43 9.55 13.72 22.18
CA HIS A 43 8.90 14.87 22.80
C HIS A 43 9.88 15.68 23.66
N GLU A 44 9.61 16.98 23.81
CA GLU A 44 10.36 17.90 24.67
C GLU A 44 11.88 17.98 24.37
N ILE A 45 12.25 18.19 23.11
CA ILE A 45 13.67 18.34 22.71
C ILE A 45 14.25 19.64 23.33
N GLN A 46 15.11 19.51 24.33
CA GLN A 46 15.84 20.59 25.01
C GLN A 46 17.31 20.64 24.56
N THR A 47 17.87 21.84 24.50
CA THR A 47 19.28 22.07 24.18
C THR A 47 20.10 22.17 25.46
N HIS A 48 21.20 21.42 25.55
CA HIS A 48 22.14 21.45 26.66
C HIS A 48 23.58 21.67 26.16
N SER A 49 24.45 22.08 27.07
CA SER A 49 25.88 22.23 26.80
C SER A 49 26.71 21.89 28.03
N ASP A 50 27.86 21.27 27.84
CA ASP A 50 28.87 21.09 28.88
C ASP A 50 30.19 21.83 28.52
N GLN A 51 31.28 21.51 29.22
CA GLN A 51 32.58 22.14 29.00
C GLN A 51 33.19 21.86 27.62
N ARG A 52 32.73 20.82 26.91
CA ARG A 52 33.28 20.40 25.60
C ARG A 52 32.25 20.42 24.47
N TYR A 53 30.97 20.15 24.75
CA TYR A 53 29.98 19.84 23.72
C TYR A 53 28.66 20.59 23.89
N PHE A 54 27.99 20.81 22.77
CA PHE A 54 26.57 21.14 22.69
C PHE A 54 25.78 19.92 22.20
N TYR A 55 24.69 19.58 22.88
CA TYR A 55 23.87 18.40 22.57
C TYR A 55 22.38 18.63 22.86
N PHE A 56 21.54 17.69 22.42
CA PHE A 56 20.10 17.72 22.64
C PHE A 56 19.67 16.55 23.53
N CYS A 57 18.75 16.81 24.46
CA CYS A 57 18.04 15.78 25.21
C CYS A 57 16.57 15.78 24.80
N ALA A 58 15.96 14.60 24.70
CA ALA A 58 14.54 14.43 24.41
C ALA A 58 13.97 13.33 25.32
N LYS A 59 12.68 13.42 25.66
CA LYS A 59 11.98 12.36 26.39
C LYS A 59 11.32 11.40 25.39
N CYS A 60 11.61 10.12 25.52
CA CYS A 60 10.98 9.06 24.73
C CYS A 60 9.78 8.49 25.49
N PHE A 61 8.61 8.46 24.86
CA PHE A 61 7.38 7.94 25.46
C PHE A 61 6.79 6.82 24.58
N HIS A 62 7.29 5.58 24.70
CA HIS A 62 6.54 4.30 24.77
C HIS A 62 7.36 3.07 24.33
N THR A 63 7.31 2.04 25.20
CA THR A 63 7.56 0.58 25.05
C THR A 63 8.82 0.03 24.37
N LEU A 64 9.49 -0.89 25.09
CA LEU A 64 10.76 -1.53 24.75
C LEU A 64 10.67 -2.53 23.57
N GLN A 65 11.71 -2.52 22.72
CA GLN A 65 11.94 -3.50 21.66
C GLN A 65 12.61 -4.77 22.24
N ASN A 66 12.08 -5.95 21.97
CA ASN A 66 12.69 -7.23 22.37
C ASN A 66 13.65 -7.74 21.28
N TRP A 67 14.92 -7.92 21.62
CA TRP A 67 15.92 -8.58 20.76
C TRP A 67 16.42 -9.89 21.39
N HIS A 68 16.77 -10.85 20.52
CA HIS A 68 17.16 -12.21 20.85
C HIS A 68 18.43 -12.32 21.73
N LYS A 69 18.26 -12.71 23.01
CA LYS A 69 19.29 -13.37 23.84
C LYS A 69 18.66 -14.46 24.74
N SER A 70 19.49 -15.42 25.15
CA SER A 70 19.14 -16.69 25.81
C SER A 70 18.40 -16.54 27.15
N ARG A 71 17.48 -17.47 27.44
CA ARG A 71 16.49 -17.46 28.53
C ARG A 71 17.03 -17.57 29.97
N LEU A 72 18.35 -17.67 30.18
CA LEU A 72 18.93 -17.98 31.51
C LEU A 72 19.40 -16.77 32.32
N GLU A 73 19.57 -15.60 31.70
CA GLU A 73 19.90 -14.37 32.42
C GLU A 73 18.69 -13.43 32.38
N GLY A 74 17.97 -13.32 33.50
CA GLY A 74 16.85 -12.39 33.63
C GLY A 74 17.27 -10.96 33.28
N ILE A 75 16.52 -10.33 32.38
CA ILE A 75 16.80 -8.99 31.87
C ILE A 75 16.44 -7.96 32.94
N ARG A 76 17.43 -7.21 33.44
CA ARG A 76 17.18 -5.98 34.21
C ARG A 76 17.38 -4.77 33.30
N SER A 77 16.37 -3.90 33.24
CA SER A 77 16.44 -2.63 32.51
C SER A 77 17.51 -1.73 33.11
N GLN A 78 18.39 -1.19 32.27
CA GLN A 78 19.29 -0.10 32.63
C GLN A 78 19.13 1.07 31.64
N PRO A 79 19.22 2.32 32.11
CA PRO A 79 19.19 3.49 31.24
C PRO A 79 20.39 3.48 30.28
N VAL A 80 20.13 3.80 29.01
CA VAL A 80 21.18 4.03 28.01
C VAL A 80 21.81 5.37 28.33
N MET A 81 23.02 5.34 28.88
CA MET A 81 23.67 6.55 29.38
C MET A 81 24.35 7.37 28.28
N ASP A 82 24.74 6.75 27.16
CA ASP A 82 25.37 7.44 26.03
C ASP A 82 25.22 6.65 24.72
N VAL A 83 25.07 7.36 23.60
CA VAL A 83 25.13 6.81 22.24
C VAL A 83 26.15 7.61 21.43
N VAL A 84 27.22 6.94 20.99
CA VAL A 84 28.30 7.57 20.21
C VAL A 84 28.17 7.21 18.73
N VAL A 85 27.95 8.22 17.89
CA VAL A 85 27.92 8.07 16.42
C VAL A 85 29.09 8.87 15.85
N SER A 86 30.03 8.20 15.17
CA SER A 86 31.21 8.82 14.55
C SER A 86 31.16 8.72 13.02
N ASN A 87 31.72 9.74 12.35
CA ASN A 87 31.94 9.75 10.91
C ASN A 87 33.30 9.08 10.59
N PRO A 88 33.34 8.03 9.76
CA PRO A 88 34.59 7.30 9.46
C PRO A 88 35.63 8.12 8.66
N ALA A 89 35.25 9.24 8.03
CA ALA A 89 36.15 9.94 7.11
C ALA A 89 37.18 10.90 7.77
N ASN A 90 37.02 11.28 9.04
CA ASN A 90 37.80 12.39 9.63
C ASN A 90 38.78 12.00 10.75
N ASN A 91 38.99 10.73 11.07
CA ASN A 91 40.01 10.32 12.04
C ASN A 91 40.88 9.20 11.48
N ALA A 92 41.86 9.59 10.66
CA ALA A 92 43.08 8.82 10.52
C ALA A 92 43.91 9.01 11.80
N GLU A 93 43.65 8.20 12.83
CA GLU A 93 44.69 7.68 13.73
C GLU A 93 44.13 6.62 14.70
N HIS A 94 44.61 5.39 14.50
CA HIS A 94 44.83 4.28 15.43
C HIS A 94 44.01 4.21 16.73
N VAL A 95 42.83 3.55 16.69
CA VAL A 95 42.49 2.37 17.53
C VAL A 95 41.39 1.59 16.80
N LYS A 96 41.59 0.29 16.54
CA LYS A 96 40.53 -0.62 16.05
C LYS A 96 39.42 -0.71 17.09
N LYS A 97 38.39 0.13 16.98
CA LYS A 97 37.10 -0.07 17.66
C LYS A 97 36.17 -0.77 16.69
N THR A 98 35.74 -1.98 17.03
CA THR A 98 34.72 -2.74 16.30
C THR A 98 33.36 -2.08 16.52
N GLY A 99 33.09 -1.02 15.76
CA GLY A 99 31.76 -0.46 15.60
C GLY A 99 30.91 -1.36 14.70
N VAL A 100 29.62 -1.48 15.02
CA VAL A 100 28.64 -2.13 14.15
C VAL A 100 28.55 -1.31 12.86
N THR A 101 29.05 -1.88 11.77
CA THR A 101 29.02 -1.25 10.46
C THR A 101 27.59 -1.29 9.94
N CYS A 102 27.03 -0.12 9.64
CA CYS A 102 25.75 -0.05 8.94
C CYS A 102 25.96 -0.60 7.51
N LEU A 103 25.36 -1.75 7.22
CA LEU A 103 25.43 -2.40 5.91
C LEU A 103 24.43 -1.80 4.89
N LEU A 104 23.73 -0.72 5.24
CA LEU A 104 22.87 -0.03 4.29
C LEU A 104 23.74 0.70 3.27
N THR A 105 23.69 0.16 2.06
CA THR A 105 24.39 0.63 0.87
C THR A 105 24.07 2.10 0.62
N GLU A 106 25.10 2.92 0.39
CA GLU A 106 24.92 4.28 -0.15
C GLU A 106 24.14 4.18 -1.48
N ALA A 107 22.89 4.63 -1.47
CA ALA A 107 22.06 4.75 -2.67
C ALA A 107 22.48 5.99 -3.52
N ARG A 108 23.78 6.18 -3.72
CA ARG A 108 24.31 7.20 -4.64
C ARG A 108 24.91 6.48 -5.84
N LYS A 109 24.39 6.84 -7.02
CA LYS A 109 24.85 6.47 -8.37
C LYS A 109 26.36 6.23 -8.43
N GLY A 110 26.75 4.97 -8.38
CA GLY A 110 27.91 4.47 -9.09
C GLY A 110 27.39 3.39 -10.04
N GLU A 111 27.93 3.29 -11.24
CA GLU A 111 27.78 2.10 -12.08
C GLU A 111 28.41 0.92 -11.33
N SER A 112 27.65 0.35 -10.41
CA SER A 112 28.07 -0.81 -9.66
C SER A 112 27.79 -2.01 -10.55
N ASP A 113 28.82 -2.83 -10.72
CA ASP A 113 28.83 -4.15 -11.36
C ASP A 113 27.93 -5.15 -10.56
N GLN A 114 26.64 -4.81 -10.44
CA GLN A 114 25.66 -5.48 -9.58
C GLN A 114 25.43 -6.91 -10.03
N LYS A 115 25.45 -7.14 -11.35
CA LYS A 115 25.33 -8.48 -11.96
C LYS A 115 26.48 -9.39 -11.53
N ARG A 116 27.72 -8.92 -11.67
CA ARG A 116 28.91 -9.70 -11.33
C ARG A 116 29.02 -9.97 -9.83
N LYS A 117 28.60 -9.02 -8.98
CA LYS A 117 28.50 -9.22 -7.52
C LYS A 117 27.45 -10.25 -7.16
N LEU A 118 26.31 -10.27 -7.86
CA LEU A 118 25.24 -11.24 -7.63
C LEU A 118 25.65 -12.65 -8.10
N GLU A 119 26.31 -12.76 -9.25
CA GLU A 119 26.87 -14.02 -9.76
C GLU A 119 27.91 -14.60 -8.78
N GLN A 120 28.80 -13.76 -8.24
CA GLN A 120 29.78 -14.17 -7.23
C GLN A 120 29.11 -14.62 -5.92
N LEU A 121 28.03 -13.94 -5.50
CA LEU A 121 27.27 -14.31 -4.31
C LEU A 121 26.56 -15.66 -4.49
N LEU A 122 25.89 -15.86 -5.62
CA LEU A 122 25.21 -17.12 -5.95
C LEU A 122 26.21 -18.28 -6.02
N HIS A 123 27.35 -18.08 -6.67
CA HIS A 123 28.41 -19.09 -6.74
C HIS A 123 28.96 -19.44 -5.34
N SER A 124 29.16 -18.45 -4.47
CA SER A 124 29.60 -18.68 -3.09
C SER A 124 28.55 -19.46 -2.29
N LEU A 125 27.26 -19.16 -2.47
CA LEU A 125 26.16 -19.85 -1.78
C LEU A 125 25.99 -21.29 -2.26
N GLU A 126 26.14 -21.57 -3.55
CA GLU A 126 26.11 -22.92 -4.12
C GLU A 126 27.23 -23.82 -3.59
N GLN A 127 28.42 -23.26 -3.39
CA GLN A 127 29.56 -23.99 -2.81
C GLN A 127 29.35 -24.35 -1.33
N HIS A 128 28.52 -23.61 -0.59
CA HIS A 128 28.27 -23.85 0.83
C HIS A 128 27.01 -24.68 1.09
N SER A 129 25.97 -24.55 0.27
CA SER A 129 24.75 -25.38 0.34
C SER A 129 23.89 -25.23 -0.91
N SER A 130 23.79 -26.30 -1.70
CA SER A 130 22.97 -26.35 -2.92
C SER A 130 21.45 -26.40 -2.68
N THR A 131 21.00 -26.47 -1.43
CA THR A 131 19.60 -26.56 -1.02
C THR A 131 18.99 -25.23 -0.55
N LEU A 132 19.76 -24.14 -0.57
CA LEU A 132 19.23 -22.82 -0.21
C LEU A 132 18.23 -22.34 -1.26
N GLY A 133 16.97 -22.13 -0.87
CA GLY A 133 15.90 -21.74 -1.79
C GLY A 133 16.17 -20.46 -2.60
N ILE A 134 17.12 -19.61 -2.17
CA ILE A 134 17.51 -18.41 -2.91
C ILE A 134 18.25 -18.72 -4.22
N THR A 135 19.07 -19.78 -4.27
CA THR A 135 19.78 -20.20 -5.49
C THR A 135 18.83 -20.85 -6.51
N GLN A 136 17.68 -21.35 -6.05
CA GLN A 136 16.63 -21.94 -6.91
C GLN A 136 15.64 -20.89 -7.45
N VAL A 137 15.57 -19.72 -6.83
CA VAL A 137 14.58 -18.67 -7.16
C VAL A 137 15.18 -17.54 -8.00
N VAL A 138 16.48 -17.29 -7.86
CA VAL A 138 17.16 -16.22 -8.59
C VAL A 138 17.78 -16.79 -9.87
N ASP A 139 17.21 -16.44 -11.03
CA ASP A 139 17.80 -16.72 -12.34
C ASP A 139 18.60 -15.49 -12.82
N PRO A 140 19.95 -15.49 -12.70
CA PRO A 140 20.78 -14.36 -13.10
C PRO A 140 20.74 -14.06 -14.61
N SER A 141 20.29 -15.00 -15.45
CA SER A 141 20.15 -14.79 -16.89
C SER A 141 18.92 -13.93 -17.27
N SER A 142 17.96 -13.77 -16.35
CA SER A 142 16.69 -13.05 -16.56
C SER A 142 16.69 -11.58 -16.13
N ILE A 143 17.80 -11.11 -15.52
CA ILE A 143 17.87 -9.79 -14.86
C ILE A 143 17.99 -8.63 -15.87
N ASP A 144 18.69 -8.83 -16.98
CA ASP A 144 18.86 -7.80 -18.03
C ASP A 144 17.80 -7.86 -19.14
N THR A 145 17.00 -8.92 -19.20
CA THR A 145 15.98 -9.13 -20.25
C THR A 145 14.58 -8.75 -19.81
N SER A 146 14.40 -8.42 -18.53
CA SER A 146 13.10 -8.03 -18.00
C SER A 146 12.77 -6.59 -18.43
N PRO A 147 11.58 -6.34 -19.04
CA PRO A 147 11.17 -4.99 -19.36
C PRO A 147 11.14 -4.11 -18.10
N VAL A 148 11.44 -2.83 -18.26
CA VAL A 148 11.42 -1.84 -17.16
C VAL A 148 10.14 -1.04 -17.20
N VAL A 149 9.66 -0.63 -16.02
CA VAL A 149 8.48 0.24 -15.84
C VAL A 149 8.93 1.50 -15.11
N ASP A 150 8.42 2.64 -15.55
CA ASP A 150 8.70 3.91 -14.89
C ASP A 150 8.02 3.97 -13.52
N THR A 151 8.75 4.44 -12.51
CA THR A 151 8.24 4.55 -11.13
C THR A 151 8.62 5.91 -10.55
N ARG A 152 7.98 6.29 -9.45
CA ARG A 152 8.34 7.45 -8.61
C ARG A 152 9.79 7.48 -8.11
N PHE A 153 10.55 6.38 -8.28
CA PHE A 153 11.98 6.29 -7.96
C PHE A 153 12.87 6.03 -9.20
N GLY A 154 12.32 6.13 -10.42
CA GLY A 154 12.98 5.85 -11.69
C GLY A 154 12.58 4.50 -12.31
N GLN A 155 13.20 4.14 -13.44
CA GLN A 155 12.92 2.90 -14.16
C GLN A 155 13.30 1.67 -13.33
N CYS A 156 12.33 0.79 -13.08
CA CYS A 156 12.51 -0.44 -12.29
C CYS A 156 12.11 -1.69 -13.10
N PRO A 157 12.84 -2.82 -12.99
CA PRO A 157 12.49 -4.06 -13.69
C PRO A 157 11.13 -4.62 -13.26
N VAL A 158 10.34 -5.12 -14.23
CA VAL A 158 9.03 -5.76 -14.00
C VAL A 158 9.16 -6.90 -12.98
N GLY A 159 8.38 -6.82 -11.89
CA GLY A 159 8.39 -7.76 -10.78
C GLY A 159 9.20 -7.34 -9.54
N SER A 160 9.93 -6.22 -9.59
CA SER A 160 10.68 -5.70 -8.43
C SER A 160 9.77 -5.14 -7.33
N PHE A 161 10.27 -5.09 -6.09
CA PHE A 161 9.53 -4.54 -4.95
C PHE A 161 9.07 -3.08 -5.18
N GLY A 162 9.85 -2.31 -5.94
CA GLY A 162 9.54 -0.92 -6.31
C GLY A 162 8.32 -0.76 -7.23
N LEU A 163 7.92 -1.80 -7.98
CA LEU A 163 6.70 -1.77 -8.80
C LEU A 163 5.41 -1.80 -7.97
N TYR A 164 5.45 -2.40 -6.78
CA TYR A 164 4.27 -2.51 -5.92
C TYR A 164 3.94 -1.18 -5.22
N GLN A 165 4.82 -0.19 -5.31
CA GLN A 165 4.53 1.20 -4.97
C GLN A 165 4.12 1.96 -6.24
N LEU A 166 2.86 1.77 -6.63
CA LEU A 166 2.01 2.76 -7.33
C LEU A 166 2.22 3.00 -8.83
N SER A 167 3.19 2.40 -9.52
CA SER A 167 3.32 2.68 -10.96
C SER A 167 2.12 2.21 -11.78
N PHE A 168 1.52 1.06 -11.42
CA PHE A 168 0.37 0.50 -12.16
C PHE A 168 -0.93 1.30 -11.97
N THR A 169 -1.16 1.93 -10.81
CA THR A 169 -2.32 2.83 -10.65
C THR A 169 -2.09 4.13 -11.40
N GLU A 170 -0.85 4.61 -11.44
CA GLU A 170 -0.52 5.94 -11.94
C GLU A 170 -0.61 6.10 -13.47
N SER A 171 -0.38 5.03 -14.25
CA SER A 171 -0.53 5.03 -15.71
C SER A 171 -1.98 4.93 -16.20
N ASN A 172 -2.88 4.48 -15.34
CA ASN A 172 -4.28 4.22 -15.69
C ASN A 172 -5.19 5.45 -15.67
N PHE A 173 -4.71 6.59 -15.18
CA PHE A 173 -5.53 7.81 -15.06
C PHE A 173 -4.95 8.97 -15.86
N THR A 174 -5.57 9.28 -17.00
CA THR A 174 -5.43 10.55 -17.72
C THR A 174 -6.64 11.43 -17.41
N PHE A 175 -6.75 11.91 -16.18
CA PHE A 175 -7.82 12.83 -15.78
C PHE A 175 -7.28 14.25 -15.67
N THR A 176 -7.64 15.10 -16.63
CA THR A 176 -7.50 16.55 -16.54
C THR A 176 -8.90 17.16 -16.50
N PRO A 177 -9.35 17.67 -15.34
CA PRO A 177 -10.65 18.32 -15.29
C PRO A 177 -10.59 19.66 -16.02
N ASP A 178 -11.21 19.74 -17.19
CA ASP A 178 -11.37 21.00 -17.91
C ASP A 178 -12.64 21.73 -17.42
N ASN A 179 -12.59 23.06 -17.32
CA ASN A 179 -13.73 23.94 -17.01
C ASN A 179 -14.38 23.80 -15.62
N LEU A 180 -13.60 23.52 -14.56
CA LEU A 180 -14.11 23.59 -13.19
C LEU A 180 -14.21 25.02 -12.66
N THR A 181 -15.27 25.28 -11.89
CA THR A 181 -15.40 26.48 -11.08
C THR A 181 -14.41 26.48 -9.92
N VAL A 182 -14.14 27.66 -9.36
CA VAL A 182 -13.24 27.81 -8.19
C VAL A 182 -13.67 26.92 -7.01
N LYS A 183 -14.98 26.84 -6.74
CA LYS A 183 -15.53 26.01 -5.66
C LYS A 183 -15.32 24.52 -5.90
N GLU A 184 -15.45 24.06 -7.15
CA GLU A 184 -15.21 22.65 -7.50
C GLU A 184 -13.72 22.31 -7.40
N MET A 185 -12.83 23.23 -7.79
CA MET A 185 -11.39 23.06 -7.58
C MET A 185 -11.01 23.00 -6.10
N GLU A 186 -11.61 23.83 -5.25
CA GLU A 186 -11.41 23.78 -3.80
C GLU A 186 -11.90 22.46 -3.20
N LEU A 187 -13.07 21.98 -3.63
CA LEU A 187 -13.60 20.69 -3.23
C LEU A 187 -12.64 19.56 -3.64
N LEU A 188 -12.16 19.53 -4.90
CA LEU A 188 -11.20 18.53 -5.36
C LEU A 188 -9.91 18.55 -4.55
N LYS A 189 -9.38 19.74 -4.25
CA LYS A 189 -8.20 19.90 -3.39
C LYS A 189 -8.46 19.32 -2.00
N SER A 190 -9.65 19.55 -1.42
CA SER A 190 -10.01 19.01 -0.11
C SER A 190 -10.15 17.47 -0.08
N LEU A 191 -10.45 16.85 -1.22
CA LEU A 191 -10.54 15.40 -1.36
C LEU A 191 -9.21 14.73 -1.68
N THR A 192 -8.21 15.51 -2.09
CA THR A 192 -6.89 15.02 -2.47
C THR A 192 -6.22 14.40 -1.25
N VAL A 193 -5.84 13.13 -1.40
CA VAL A 193 -5.14 12.38 -0.37
C VAL A 193 -3.79 11.94 -0.91
N GLY A 194 -2.75 12.11 -0.10
CA GLY A 194 -1.46 11.51 -0.38
C GLY A 194 -1.54 9.99 -0.32
N VAL A 195 -0.57 9.32 -0.93
CA VAL A 195 -0.46 7.85 -0.96
C VAL A 195 -0.52 7.24 0.45
N ILE A 196 0.22 7.83 1.40
CA ILE A 196 0.31 7.33 2.77
C ILE A 196 -1.05 7.46 3.47
N GLU A 197 -1.76 8.56 3.22
CA GLU A 197 -3.09 8.83 3.77
C GLU A 197 -4.13 7.90 3.17
N ALA A 198 -4.08 7.66 1.86
CA ALA A 198 -4.93 6.69 1.19
C ALA A 198 -4.75 5.27 1.76
N ASN A 199 -3.51 4.87 2.03
CA ASN A 199 -3.22 3.58 2.67
C ASN A 199 -3.73 3.52 4.13
N LYS A 200 -3.56 4.59 4.90
CA LYS A 200 -4.11 4.69 6.27
C LYS A 200 -5.64 4.65 6.26
N MET A 201 -6.27 5.27 5.26
CA MET A 201 -7.72 5.24 5.06
C MET A 201 -8.19 3.83 4.75
N GLU A 202 -7.53 3.11 3.84
CA GLU A 202 -7.84 1.69 3.57
C GLU A 202 -7.80 0.88 4.87
N GLU A 203 -6.76 1.03 5.68
CA GLU A 203 -6.60 0.28 6.91
C GLU A 203 -7.70 0.54 7.94
N LYS A 204 -8.02 1.82 8.19
CA LYS A 204 -9.07 2.22 9.14
C LYS A 204 -10.47 1.77 8.71
N THR A 205 -10.66 1.58 7.41
CA THR A 205 -11.97 1.31 6.81
C THR A 205 -12.20 -0.16 6.44
N ARG A 206 -11.34 -1.09 6.90
CA ARG A 206 -11.44 -2.53 6.62
C ARG A 206 -12.69 -3.22 7.17
N GLU A 207 -13.39 -2.61 8.13
CA GLU A 207 -14.69 -3.09 8.62
C GLU A 207 -15.87 -2.64 7.74
N GLN A 208 -15.59 -1.89 6.67
CA GLN A 208 -16.51 -1.48 5.62
C GLN A 208 -17.88 -0.99 6.12
N ALA A 209 -18.96 -1.74 5.88
CA ALA A 209 -20.32 -1.35 6.23
C ALA A 209 -20.52 -1.11 7.74
N SER A 210 -19.65 -1.64 8.59
CA SER A 210 -19.64 -1.42 10.04
C SER A 210 -18.76 -0.23 10.47
N CYS A 211 -18.17 0.50 9.51
CA CYS A 211 -17.26 1.62 9.75
C CYS A 211 -17.90 2.94 9.27
N GLU A 212 -18.09 3.89 10.20
CA GLU A 212 -18.65 5.21 9.86
C GLU A 212 -17.73 6.04 8.97
N GLU A 213 -16.41 5.94 9.17
CA GLU A 213 -15.41 6.60 8.33
C GLU A 213 -15.49 6.08 6.89
N TRP A 214 -15.66 4.77 6.70
CA TRP A 214 -15.85 4.17 5.37
C TRP A 214 -17.11 4.72 4.69
N MET A 215 -18.23 4.82 5.42
CA MET A 215 -19.47 5.39 4.89
C MET A 215 -19.30 6.87 4.51
N ARG A 216 -18.64 7.67 5.36
CA ARG A 216 -18.39 9.10 5.10
C ARG A 216 -17.51 9.31 3.88
N GLU A 217 -16.38 8.62 3.79
CA GLU A 217 -15.43 8.78 2.69
C GLU A 217 -16.00 8.29 1.35
N ARG A 218 -16.87 7.27 1.35
CA ARG A 218 -17.56 6.80 0.14
C ARG A 218 -18.61 7.77 -0.38
N LYS A 219 -19.21 8.61 0.46
CA LYS A 219 -20.18 9.64 0.01
C LYS A 219 -19.55 10.71 -0.87
N LEU A 220 -18.25 10.91 -0.71
CA LEU A 220 -17.50 11.95 -1.41
C LEU A 220 -16.95 11.47 -2.77
N ARG A 221 -17.19 10.20 -3.14
CA ARG A 221 -16.51 9.55 -4.28
C ARG A 221 -17.44 8.72 -5.14
N PHE A 222 -17.18 8.70 -6.44
CA PHE A 222 -17.72 7.71 -7.35
C PHE A 222 -17.07 6.36 -7.06
N THR A 223 -17.88 5.40 -6.64
CA THR A 223 -17.41 4.07 -6.25
C THR A 223 -17.50 3.08 -7.39
N ALA A 224 -16.53 2.17 -7.51
CA ALA A 224 -16.46 1.16 -8.59
C ALA A 224 -17.79 0.39 -8.80
N SER A 225 -18.53 0.10 -7.73
CA SER A 225 -19.87 -0.54 -7.79
C SER A 225 -20.92 0.23 -8.59
N ASN A 226 -20.67 1.51 -8.89
CA ASN A 226 -21.55 2.37 -9.65
C ASN A 226 -20.97 2.75 -11.03
N PHE A 227 -19.73 2.37 -11.37
CA PHE A 227 -19.10 2.76 -12.63
C PHE A 227 -19.95 2.35 -13.84
N GLY A 228 -20.38 1.09 -13.90
CA GLY A 228 -21.25 0.63 -14.99
C GLY A 228 -22.60 1.36 -15.09
N LYS A 229 -23.12 1.90 -13.98
CA LYS A 229 -24.35 2.71 -13.98
C LYS A 229 -24.09 4.14 -14.45
N ILE A 230 -22.92 4.70 -14.12
CA ILE A 230 -22.47 6.03 -14.50
C ILE A 230 -22.18 6.05 -16.00
N SER A 231 -21.32 5.15 -16.50
CA SER A 231 -20.87 5.13 -17.89
C SER A 231 -22.00 4.87 -18.90
N ARG A 232 -23.01 4.08 -18.53
CA ARG A 232 -24.17 3.78 -19.39
C ARG A 232 -25.33 4.77 -19.23
N ARG A 233 -25.20 5.81 -18.39
CA ARG A 233 -26.30 6.74 -18.13
C ARG A 233 -26.52 7.64 -19.35
N GLN A 234 -27.78 7.73 -19.80
CA GLN A 234 -28.15 8.56 -20.96
C GLN A 234 -29.12 9.71 -20.61
N ARG A 235 -29.84 9.62 -19.48
CA ARG A 235 -30.90 10.57 -19.09
C ARG A 235 -31.06 10.68 -17.58
N ASN A 236 -31.84 11.66 -17.11
CA ASN A 236 -32.17 11.85 -15.68
C ASN A 236 -30.91 11.97 -14.79
N HIS A 237 -29.93 12.78 -15.20
CA HIS A 237 -28.65 12.94 -14.52
C HIS A 237 -28.81 13.53 -13.11
N THR A 238 -29.64 14.57 -12.95
CA THR A 238 -29.86 15.24 -11.66
C THR A 238 -30.31 14.27 -10.57
N LYS A 239 -31.42 13.55 -10.81
CA LYS A 239 -31.94 12.56 -9.85
C LYS A 239 -30.94 11.43 -9.58
N PHE A 240 -30.16 11.02 -10.58
CA PHE A 240 -29.13 10.00 -10.40
C PHE A 240 -28.03 10.45 -9.45
N VAL A 241 -27.55 11.69 -9.62
CA VAL A 241 -26.54 12.29 -8.75
C VAL A 241 -27.10 12.45 -7.34
N GLU A 242 -28.35 12.92 -7.21
CA GLU A 242 -29.04 12.97 -5.91
C GLU A 242 -29.11 11.61 -5.23
N ASP A 243 -29.52 10.55 -5.95
CA ASP A 243 -29.57 9.19 -5.42
C ASP A 243 -28.18 8.65 -5.03
N LEU A 244 -27.15 8.98 -5.83
CA LEU A 244 -25.76 8.58 -5.59
C LEU A 244 -25.18 9.27 -4.35
N LEU A 245 -25.46 10.57 -4.17
CA LEU A 245 -25.01 11.37 -3.03
C LEU A 245 -25.79 11.05 -1.76
N ALA A 246 -27.10 10.80 -1.88
CA ALA A 246 -27.96 10.52 -0.75
C ALA A 246 -27.56 9.22 -0.03
N GLN A 247 -26.98 8.24 -0.74
CA GLN A 247 -26.59 6.92 -0.22
C GLN A 247 -27.56 6.40 0.85
N LYS A 248 -28.87 6.46 0.54
CA LYS A 248 -29.91 6.00 1.48
C LYS A 248 -29.53 4.61 1.96
N THR A 249 -29.69 4.34 3.25
CA THR A 249 -29.52 3.01 3.85
C THR A 249 -30.52 2.05 3.22
N PHE A 250 -30.15 1.52 2.05
CA PHE A 250 -30.97 0.61 1.29
C PHE A 250 -30.70 -0.79 1.83
N SER A 251 -31.57 -1.22 2.74
CA SER A 251 -31.64 -2.61 3.15
C SER A 251 -32.70 -3.31 2.29
N SER A 252 -32.29 -4.38 1.62
CA SER A 252 -33.18 -5.28 0.90
C SER A 252 -32.83 -6.71 1.28
N ALA A 253 -33.77 -7.64 1.07
CA ALA A 253 -33.52 -9.06 1.34
C ALA A 253 -32.27 -9.59 0.62
N ALA A 254 -31.98 -9.09 -0.59
CA ALA A 254 -30.77 -9.45 -1.33
C ALA A 254 -29.49 -8.89 -0.69
N VAL A 255 -29.53 -7.64 -0.18
CA VAL A 255 -28.38 -7.02 0.50
C VAL A 255 -28.09 -7.71 1.83
N GLU A 256 -29.11 -7.98 2.65
CA GLU A 256 -28.93 -8.70 3.92
C GLU A 256 -28.47 -10.14 3.69
N HIS A 257 -28.95 -10.80 2.65
CA HIS A 257 -28.45 -12.11 2.24
C HIS A 257 -26.97 -12.04 1.85
N GLY A 258 -26.56 -11.05 1.05
CA GLY A 258 -25.17 -10.80 0.71
C GLY A 258 -24.28 -10.67 1.94
N LYS A 259 -24.61 -9.72 2.83
CA LYS A 259 -23.87 -9.50 4.09
C LYS A 259 -23.74 -10.76 4.94
N LYS A 260 -24.81 -11.56 5.02
CA LYS A 260 -24.83 -12.80 5.81
C LYS A 260 -23.88 -13.86 5.25
N TYR A 261 -23.83 -14.02 3.93
CA TYR A 261 -23.11 -15.13 3.29
C TYR A 261 -21.74 -14.77 2.74
N GLU A 262 -21.39 -13.51 2.59
CA GLU A 262 -20.07 -13.07 2.12
C GLU A 262 -18.91 -13.63 2.97
N PRO A 263 -18.92 -13.57 4.32
CA PRO A 263 -17.86 -14.19 5.13
C PRO A 263 -17.79 -15.71 4.96
N VAL A 264 -18.94 -16.36 4.72
CA VAL A 264 -19.02 -17.81 4.47
C VAL A 264 -18.40 -18.14 3.11
N ALA A 265 -18.73 -17.36 2.08
CA ALA A 265 -18.22 -17.50 0.73
C ALA A 265 -16.69 -17.38 0.68
N LEU A 266 -16.11 -16.37 1.34
CA LEU A 266 -14.65 -16.18 1.42
C LEU A 266 -13.94 -17.35 2.12
N LYS A 267 -14.55 -17.90 3.17
CA LYS A 267 -14.03 -19.08 3.88
C LYS A 267 -14.08 -20.35 3.02
N GLU A 268 -15.19 -20.57 2.31
CA GLU A 268 -15.31 -21.71 1.39
C GLU A 268 -14.41 -21.57 0.17
N TYR A 269 -14.21 -20.34 -0.32
CA TYR A 269 -13.25 -20.01 -1.35
C TYR A 269 -11.82 -20.39 -0.96
N GLU A 270 -11.34 -19.96 0.21
CA GLU A 270 -9.98 -20.29 0.68
C GLU A 270 -9.77 -21.82 0.79
N LYS A 271 -10.78 -22.56 1.27
CA LYS A 271 -10.76 -24.03 1.32
C LYS A 271 -10.75 -24.66 -0.08
N HIS A 272 -11.58 -24.16 -0.99
CA HIS A 272 -11.70 -24.66 -2.36
C HIS A 272 -10.38 -24.51 -3.11
N MET A 273 -9.77 -23.33 -3.06
CA MET A 273 -8.48 -23.04 -3.69
C MET A 273 -7.36 -23.92 -3.15
N ARG A 274 -7.32 -24.15 -1.82
CA ARG A 274 -6.37 -25.10 -1.20
C ARG A 274 -6.55 -26.53 -1.71
N LYS A 275 -7.79 -27.01 -1.86
CA LYS A 275 -8.06 -28.36 -2.40
C LYS A 275 -7.62 -28.52 -3.86
N MET A 276 -7.63 -27.43 -4.63
CA MET A 276 -7.14 -27.40 -6.01
C MET A 276 -5.61 -27.29 -6.12
N GLY A 277 -4.86 -27.33 -5.00
CA GLY A 277 -3.41 -27.15 -5.01
C GLY A 277 -2.97 -25.71 -5.28
N LYS A 278 -3.87 -24.73 -5.16
CA LYS A 278 -3.60 -23.30 -5.35
C LYS A 278 -3.88 -22.53 -4.06
N PRO A 279 -3.05 -22.70 -3.01
CA PRO A 279 -3.33 -22.07 -1.73
C PRO A 279 -3.32 -20.55 -1.85
N VAL A 280 -4.40 -19.93 -1.36
CA VAL A 280 -4.55 -18.48 -1.28
C VAL A 280 -4.67 -18.04 0.17
N LYS A 281 -4.32 -16.78 0.45
CA LYS A 281 -4.62 -16.10 1.71
C LYS A 281 -5.62 -14.99 1.46
N VAL A 282 -6.72 -15.01 2.20
CA VAL A 282 -7.75 -13.97 2.16
C VAL A 282 -7.51 -12.96 3.29
N LEU A 283 -7.49 -11.67 2.95
CA LEU A 283 -7.31 -10.56 3.89
C LEU A 283 -8.46 -9.57 3.77
N LYS A 284 -8.86 -8.96 4.89
CA LYS A 284 -9.83 -7.86 4.90
C LYS A 284 -9.33 -6.68 4.06
N SER A 285 -10.27 -5.95 3.51
CA SER A 285 -10.04 -4.84 2.58
C SER A 285 -10.90 -3.65 2.94
N GLY A 286 -10.35 -2.44 2.88
CA GLY A 286 -11.08 -1.19 3.11
C GLY A 286 -11.36 -0.41 1.83
N LEU A 287 -11.45 0.91 1.98
CA LEU A 287 -11.63 1.85 0.89
C LEU A 287 -10.28 2.22 0.26
N PHE A 288 -10.13 1.91 -1.02
CA PHE A 288 -9.08 2.46 -1.88
C PHE A 288 -9.55 3.77 -2.48
N VAL A 289 -8.67 4.77 -2.46
CA VAL A 289 -8.87 6.09 -3.08
C VAL A 289 -7.69 6.36 -3.99
N SER A 290 -7.96 6.85 -5.21
CA SER A 290 -6.90 7.23 -6.12
C SER A 290 -6.28 8.57 -5.69
N PRO A 291 -4.97 8.64 -5.40
CA PRO A 291 -4.31 9.92 -5.12
C PRO A 291 -4.34 10.90 -6.31
N LYS A 292 -4.37 10.37 -7.54
CA LYS A 292 -4.44 11.17 -8.78
C LYS A 292 -5.84 11.66 -9.08
N VAL A 293 -6.85 10.82 -8.82
CA VAL A 293 -8.25 11.13 -9.10
C VAL A 293 -9.07 10.92 -7.81
N PRO A 294 -8.99 11.87 -6.86
CA PRO A 294 -9.49 11.69 -5.49
C PRO A 294 -11.01 11.52 -5.41
N ILE A 295 -11.74 11.85 -6.48
CA ILE A 295 -13.18 11.60 -6.62
C ILE A 295 -13.52 10.15 -6.91
N LEU A 296 -12.54 9.28 -7.18
CA LEU A 296 -12.76 7.86 -7.45
C LEU A 296 -12.32 7.02 -6.26
N GLY A 297 -13.09 5.98 -5.96
CA GLY A 297 -12.74 5.01 -4.93
C GLY A 297 -13.37 3.65 -5.14
N CYS A 298 -12.87 2.65 -4.41
CA CYS A 298 -13.43 1.30 -4.47
C CYS A 298 -13.21 0.54 -3.17
N SER A 299 -14.03 -0.47 -2.92
CA SER A 299 -13.89 -1.33 -1.74
C SER A 299 -14.11 -2.76 -2.20
N PRO A 300 -13.04 -3.51 -2.50
CA PRO A 300 -13.17 -4.93 -2.80
C PRO A 300 -13.51 -5.69 -1.51
N ASP A 301 -14.20 -6.82 -1.66
CA ASP A 301 -14.62 -7.64 -0.51
C ASP A 301 -13.40 -8.28 0.19
N ALA A 302 -12.35 -8.60 -0.58
CA ALA A 302 -11.09 -9.10 -0.03
C ALA A 302 -9.86 -8.73 -0.84
N LYS A 303 -8.71 -8.67 -0.16
CA LYS A 303 -7.38 -8.76 -0.78
C LYS A 303 -6.95 -10.23 -0.78
N ILE A 304 -6.44 -10.70 -1.92
CA ILE A 304 -6.05 -12.10 -2.12
C ILE A 304 -4.55 -12.17 -2.36
N ILE A 305 -3.88 -13.07 -1.65
CA ILE A 305 -2.50 -13.47 -1.93
C ILE A 305 -2.51 -14.90 -2.44
N ASP A 306 -2.26 -15.10 -3.73
CA ASP A 306 -2.14 -16.41 -4.36
C ASP A 306 -0.67 -16.84 -4.42
N LEU A 307 -0.32 -17.85 -3.64
CA LEU A 307 1.06 -18.33 -3.52
C LEU A 307 1.49 -19.22 -4.70
N SER A 308 0.54 -19.63 -5.55
CA SER A 308 0.77 -20.56 -6.65
C SER A 308 1.13 -19.91 -7.99
N CYS A 309 1.13 -18.57 -8.06
CA CYS A 309 1.36 -17.84 -9.31
C CYS A 309 2.43 -16.73 -9.19
N LYS A 310 2.89 -16.23 -10.33
CA LYS A 310 3.89 -15.14 -10.40
C LYS A 310 3.31 -13.82 -9.89
N ASP A 311 2.11 -13.46 -10.35
CA ASP A 311 1.37 -12.27 -9.91
C ASP A 311 0.60 -12.56 -8.62
N ARG A 312 1.28 -12.57 -7.47
CA ARG A 312 0.69 -13.10 -6.22
C ARG A 312 -0.44 -12.26 -5.65
N PHE A 313 -0.53 -10.98 -5.96
CA PHE A 313 -1.46 -10.06 -5.33
C PHE A 313 -2.65 -9.75 -6.25
N GLY A 314 -3.86 -9.94 -5.72
CA GLY A 314 -5.10 -9.64 -6.42
C GLY A 314 -6.24 -9.33 -5.46
N LEU A 315 -7.44 -9.26 -5.99
CA LEU A 315 -8.67 -8.97 -5.23
C LEU A 315 -9.65 -10.13 -5.27
N GLY A 316 -10.57 -10.16 -4.32
CA GLY A 316 -11.74 -11.02 -4.32
C GLY A 316 -13.00 -10.17 -4.33
N GLU A 317 -13.90 -10.43 -5.26
CA GLU A 317 -15.22 -9.81 -5.34
C GLU A 317 -16.27 -10.93 -5.28
N VAL A 318 -17.12 -10.89 -4.25
CA VAL A 318 -18.05 -11.94 -3.88
C VAL A 318 -19.47 -11.53 -4.25
N LYS A 319 -20.21 -12.46 -4.87
CA LYS A 319 -21.66 -12.33 -5.06
C LYS A 319 -22.38 -13.55 -4.50
N CYS A 320 -23.38 -13.28 -3.65
CA CYS A 320 -24.28 -14.29 -3.08
C CYS A 320 -25.71 -14.01 -3.58
N PRO A 321 -26.10 -14.50 -4.78
CA PRO A 321 -27.40 -14.18 -5.36
C PRO A 321 -28.54 -14.92 -4.63
N SER A 322 -29.36 -14.18 -3.86
CA SER A 322 -30.46 -14.77 -3.10
C SER A 322 -31.48 -15.52 -3.97
N SER A 323 -31.77 -15.00 -5.18
CA SER A 323 -32.68 -15.63 -6.15
C SER A 323 -32.17 -16.94 -6.76
N LYS A 324 -30.86 -17.18 -6.70
CA LYS A 324 -30.20 -18.39 -7.22
C LYS A 324 -29.46 -19.16 -6.14
N PHE A 325 -29.78 -18.90 -4.87
CA PHE A 325 -29.02 -19.46 -3.74
C PHE A 325 -29.13 -20.97 -3.63
N HIS A 326 -30.22 -21.59 -4.13
CA HIS A 326 -30.51 -23.02 -3.99
C HIS A 326 -30.17 -23.87 -5.22
N VAL A 327 -29.53 -23.29 -6.23
CA VAL A 327 -29.01 -23.99 -7.41
C VAL A 327 -27.50 -23.85 -7.46
N THR A 328 -26.82 -24.70 -8.23
CA THR A 328 -25.39 -24.52 -8.49
C THR A 328 -25.15 -23.26 -9.33
N PRO A 329 -23.96 -22.64 -9.25
CA PRO A 329 -23.64 -21.49 -10.10
C PRO A 329 -23.74 -21.79 -11.61
N LEU A 330 -23.53 -23.05 -12.01
CA LEU A 330 -23.67 -23.48 -13.41
C LEU A 330 -25.13 -23.55 -13.85
N GLU A 331 -26.00 -24.18 -13.06
CA GLU A 331 -27.46 -24.16 -13.33
C GLU A 331 -28.02 -22.74 -13.32
N ALA A 332 -27.48 -21.85 -12.47
CA ALA A 332 -27.88 -20.44 -12.48
C ALA A 332 -27.62 -19.73 -13.82
N CYS A 333 -26.64 -20.20 -14.61
CA CYS A 333 -26.32 -19.64 -15.93
C CYS A 333 -27.37 -19.95 -17.01
N ASP A 334 -28.28 -20.90 -16.77
CA ASP A 334 -29.38 -21.21 -17.69
C ASP A 334 -30.44 -20.10 -17.72
N ASP A 335 -30.44 -19.22 -16.71
CA ASP A 335 -31.25 -18.00 -16.69
C ASP A 335 -30.55 -16.88 -17.48
N PRO A 336 -31.11 -16.41 -18.61
CA PRO A 336 -30.53 -15.31 -19.38
C PRO A 336 -30.37 -14.00 -18.61
N GLY A 337 -31.19 -13.79 -17.57
CA GLY A 337 -31.13 -12.63 -16.68
C GLY A 337 -30.05 -12.73 -15.59
N PHE A 338 -29.41 -13.89 -15.43
CA PHE A 338 -28.30 -14.04 -14.49
C PHE A 338 -27.05 -13.32 -15.01
N PHE A 339 -26.24 -12.77 -14.10
CA PHE A 339 -25.05 -11.99 -14.49
C PHE A 339 -23.91 -12.86 -15.03
N MET A 340 -23.98 -14.18 -14.87
CA MET A 340 -23.04 -15.13 -15.48
C MET A 340 -23.64 -15.82 -16.70
N GLU A 341 -22.76 -16.37 -17.53
CA GLU A 341 -23.06 -17.21 -18.67
C GLU A 341 -22.22 -18.50 -18.60
N ASN A 342 -22.74 -19.58 -19.18
CA ASN A 342 -22.00 -20.83 -19.30
C ASN A 342 -21.07 -20.76 -20.52
N LYS A 343 -19.75 -20.74 -20.28
CA LYS A 343 -18.73 -20.91 -21.33
C LYS A 343 -18.13 -22.29 -21.21
N ASN A 344 -18.55 -23.21 -22.09
CA ASN A 344 -18.01 -24.57 -22.18
C ASN A 344 -18.03 -25.34 -20.86
N GLY A 345 -19.16 -25.29 -20.15
CA GLY A 345 -19.35 -25.95 -18.85
C GLY A 345 -18.80 -25.15 -17.66
N LYS A 346 -18.30 -23.93 -17.87
CA LYS A 346 -17.74 -23.07 -16.82
C LYS A 346 -18.53 -21.77 -16.68
N PRO A 347 -19.08 -21.47 -15.49
CA PRO A 347 -19.69 -20.17 -15.24
C PRO A 347 -18.65 -19.05 -15.42
N SER A 348 -18.99 -18.05 -16.24
CA SER A 348 -18.18 -16.86 -16.47
C SER A 348 -19.04 -15.59 -16.39
N LEU A 349 -18.52 -14.52 -15.83
CA LEU A 349 -19.17 -13.21 -15.76
C LEU A 349 -19.33 -12.63 -17.18
N LYS A 350 -20.56 -12.26 -17.53
CA LYS A 350 -20.87 -11.58 -18.80
C LYS A 350 -20.10 -10.28 -18.89
N ARG A 351 -19.33 -10.09 -19.95
CA ARG A 351 -18.50 -8.89 -20.16
C ARG A 351 -19.32 -7.62 -20.38
N SER A 352 -20.58 -7.76 -20.81
CA SER A 352 -21.54 -6.66 -20.94
C SER A 352 -22.20 -6.25 -19.63
N HIS A 353 -22.05 -7.04 -18.56
CA HIS A 353 -22.75 -6.81 -17.30
C HIS A 353 -22.03 -5.77 -16.42
N VAL A 354 -22.80 -4.99 -15.65
CA VAL A 354 -22.28 -3.92 -14.77
C VAL A 354 -21.25 -4.37 -13.73
N TYR A 355 -21.30 -5.64 -13.34
CA TYR A 355 -20.31 -6.22 -12.42
C TYR A 355 -18.94 -6.39 -13.07
N TYR A 356 -18.87 -6.52 -14.40
CA TYR A 356 -17.57 -6.55 -15.08
C TYR A 356 -16.90 -5.18 -14.99
N ASP A 357 -17.64 -4.08 -15.17
CA ASP A 357 -17.10 -2.73 -14.95
C ASP A 357 -16.71 -2.49 -13.50
N GLN A 358 -17.49 -3.01 -12.55
CA GLN A 358 -17.12 -2.95 -11.14
C GLN A 358 -15.77 -3.64 -10.92
N VAL A 359 -15.59 -4.87 -11.42
CA VAL A 359 -14.34 -5.63 -11.27
C VAL A 359 -13.16 -4.93 -11.94
N GLN A 360 -13.34 -4.40 -13.16
CA GLN A 360 -12.32 -3.61 -13.83
C GLN A 360 -11.99 -2.33 -13.06
N GLY A 361 -12.99 -1.64 -12.52
CA GLY A 361 -12.78 -0.45 -11.67
C GLY A 361 -12.08 -0.73 -10.35
N LEU A 362 -12.34 -1.89 -9.73
CA LEU A 362 -11.59 -2.34 -8.56
C LEU A 362 -10.11 -2.49 -8.89
N MET A 363 -9.78 -3.15 -9.99
CA MET A 363 -8.40 -3.36 -10.44
C MET A 363 -7.73 -2.06 -10.90
N GLY A 364 -8.42 -1.20 -11.65
CA GLY A 364 -7.90 0.08 -12.13
C GLY A 364 -7.53 1.03 -10.98
N LEU A 365 -8.34 1.06 -9.92
CA LEU A 365 -8.10 1.92 -8.75
C LEU A 365 -7.07 1.38 -7.76
N SER A 366 -7.03 0.06 -7.55
CA SER A 366 -6.09 -0.57 -6.61
C SER A 366 -4.74 -0.91 -7.25
N GLY A 367 -4.71 -0.98 -8.58
CA GLY A 367 -3.54 -1.29 -9.39
C GLY A 367 -3.15 -2.77 -9.39
N VAL A 368 -4.06 -3.67 -9.05
CA VAL A 368 -3.81 -5.11 -9.08
C VAL A 368 -4.05 -5.69 -10.48
N PRO A 369 -3.30 -6.72 -10.89
CA PRO A 369 -3.43 -7.31 -12.23
C PRO A 369 -4.63 -8.25 -12.42
N TRP A 370 -5.28 -8.67 -11.33
CA TRP A 370 -6.40 -9.61 -11.40
C TRP A 370 -7.33 -9.55 -10.18
N CYS A 371 -8.56 -10.00 -10.39
CA CYS A 371 -9.57 -10.18 -9.37
C CYS A 371 -10.25 -11.54 -9.56
N ASP A 372 -10.33 -12.32 -8.48
CA ASP A 372 -11.14 -13.54 -8.44
C ASP A 372 -12.60 -13.15 -8.17
N PHE A 373 -13.45 -13.33 -9.17
CA PHE A 373 -14.89 -13.15 -9.07
C PHE A 373 -15.51 -14.44 -8.52
N ILE A 374 -16.03 -14.35 -7.31
CA ILE A 374 -16.45 -15.47 -6.48
C ILE A 374 -17.96 -15.46 -6.37
N VAL A 375 -18.62 -16.52 -6.83
CA VAL A 375 -20.07 -16.68 -6.72
C VAL A 375 -20.38 -17.84 -5.80
N TYR A 376 -21.12 -17.53 -4.74
CA TYR A 376 -21.48 -18.50 -3.71
C TYR A 376 -22.98 -18.75 -3.67
N THR A 377 -23.32 -20.04 -3.62
CA THR A 377 -24.67 -20.56 -3.46
C THR A 377 -24.65 -21.67 -2.40
N SER A 378 -25.81 -22.05 -1.87
CA SER A 378 -25.91 -23.23 -0.98
C SER A 378 -25.54 -24.56 -1.65
N LYS A 379 -25.46 -24.60 -2.98
CA LYS A 379 -25.11 -25.81 -3.75
C LYS A 379 -23.68 -25.84 -4.28
N GLY A 380 -22.92 -24.75 -4.14
CA GLY A 380 -21.54 -24.71 -4.58
C GLY A 380 -20.96 -23.32 -4.77
N LEU A 381 -19.69 -23.31 -5.17
CA LEU A 381 -18.86 -22.13 -5.41
C LEU A 381 -18.42 -22.11 -6.87
N SER A 382 -18.42 -20.93 -7.49
CA SER A 382 -17.73 -20.68 -8.76
C SER A 382 -16.69 -19.60 -8.57
N VAL A 383 -15.52 -19.77 -9.19
CA VAL A 383 -14.42 -18.81 -9.15
C VAL A 383 -13.94 -18.56 -10.58
N GLU A 384 -14.01 -17.32 -11.01
CA GLU A 384 -13.40 -16.86 -12.26
C GLU A 384 -12.31 -15.84 -11.94
N ARG A 385 -11.06 -16.15 -12.31
CA ARG A 385 -9.99 -15.15 -12.30
C ARG A 385 -10.13 -14.22 -13.50
N ILE A 386 -10.51 -12.98 -13.24
CA ILE A 386 -10.62 -11.92 -14.24
C ILE A 386 -9.32 -11.12 -14.24
N LYS A 387 -8.73 -10.93 -15.42
CA LYS A 387 -7.55 -10.08 -15.62
C LYS A 387 -7.97 -8.63 -15.85
N PHE A 388 -7.10 -7.70 -15.47
CA PHE A 388 -7.26 -6.31 -15.83
C PHE A 388 -7.25 -6.15 -17.35
N ASP A 389 -8.23 -5.42 -17.85
CA ASP A 389 -8.42 -5.13 -19.27
C ASP A 389 -8.26 -3.62 -19.46
N GLN A 390 -7.10 -3.23 -19.99
CA GLN A 390 -6.74 -1.83 -20.19
C GLN A 390 -7.68 -1.14 -21.18
N ASP A 391 -8.10 -1.84 -22.24
CA ASP A 391 -8.96 -1.26 -23.27
C ASP A 391 -10.36 -1.03 -22.72
N HIS A 392 -10.90 -1.99 -21.95
CA HIS A 392 -12.16 -1.80 -21.23
C HIS A 392 -12.07 -0.63 -20.24
N TRP A 393 -10.99 -0.56 -19.47
CA TRP A 393 -10.76 0.51 -18.49
C TRP A 393 -10.69 1.90 -19.14
N ASN A 394 -9.98 2.04 -20.26
CA ASN A 394 -9.86 3.32 -20.97
C ASN A 394 -11.20 3.81 -21.53
N ASN A 395 -12.15 2.91 -21.79
CA ASN A 395 -13.48 3.22 -22.31
C ASN A 395 -14.56 3.37 -21.21
N LEU A 396 -14.25 3.02 -19.96
CA LEU A 396 -15.17 3.05 -18.82
C LEU A 396 -15.20 4.40 -18.13
#